data_AF-A0A4S4LUY5-F1
#
_entry.id   AF-A0A4S4LUY5-F1
#
_cell.length_a   1.000
_cell.length_b   1.000
_cell.length_c   1.000
_cell.angle_alpha   90.00
_cell.angle_beta   90.00
_cell.angle_gamma   90.00
#
_symmetry.space_group_name_H-M   'P 1'
#
loop_
_entity.id
_entity.type
_entity.pdbx_description
1 polymer ?
#
loop_
_entity_poly.entity_id
_entity_poly.type
_entity_poly.pdbx_seq_one_letter_code
_entity_poly.pdbx_strand_id
1 'polypeptide(L)'
;MAWTSQLKRLAKLSTGIKPALLRQLYVGVAIPKMMYAADVWCTPIYETEGGKKARGSVGTATALTRVQRTVARTILGGLSSSPTDALEAHANLLPIELLINKLCQRATT
;
A
#
# COMPACT_ATOMS: atom_id res chain seq x y z
N MET A 1 -11.95 -2.03 -8.10
CA MET A 1 -12.54 -1.94 -6.74
C MET A 1 -13.13 -3.25 -6.21
N ALA A 2 -13.40 -4.27 -7.05
CA ALA A 2 -14.00 -5.53 -6.58
C ALA A 2 -13.13 -6.32 -5.56
N TRP A 3 -11.80 -6.20 -5.64
CA TRP A 3 -10.91 -6.96 -4.76
C TRP A 3 -10.87 -6.44 -3.31
N THR A 4 -11.01 -5.13 -3.09
CA THR A 4 -11.00 -4.54 -1.75
C THR A 4 -12.27 -4.89 -0.97
N SER A 5 -13.41 -5.05 -1.65
CA SER A 5 -14.64 -5.52 -1.02
C SER A 5 -14.57 -7.02 -0.68
N GLN A 6 -13.90 -7.82 -1.49
CA GLN A 6 -13.63 -9.23 -1.18
C GLN A 6 -12.72 -9.36 0.05
N LEU A 7 -11.65 -8.56 0.15
CA LEU A 7 -10.83 -8.52 1.36
C LEU A 7 -11.63 -8.14 2.60
N LYS A 8 -12.47 -7.10 2.51
CA LYS A 8 -13.37 -6.70 3.61
C LYS A 8 -14.27 -7.85 4.06
N ARG A 9 -14.75 -8.67 3.12
CA ARG A 9 -15.56 -9.86 3.43
C ARG A 9 -14.74 -10.93 4.14
N LEU A 10 -13.49 -11.14 3.73
CA LEU A 10 -12.57 -12.09 4.37
C LEU A 10 -12.11 -11.62 5.76
N ALA A 11 -12.08 -10.31 6.00
CA ALA A 11 -11.65 -9.69 7.27
C ALA A 11 -12.74 -9.63 8.35
N LYS A 12 -13.89 -10.31 8.18
CA LYS A 12 -14.98 -10.27 9.16
C LYS A 12 -14.51 -10.77 10.53
N LEU A 13 -14.76 -9.99 11.58
CA LEU A 13 -14.33 -10.30 12.95
C LEU A 13 -14.84 -11.63 13.50
N SER A 14 -16.03 -12.10 13.08
CA SER A 14 -16.67 -13.31 13.62
C SER A 14 -16.44 -14.59 12.81
N THR A 15 -16.22 -14.48 11.50
CA THR A 15 -16.17 -15.60 10.54
C THR A 15 -15.03 -15.48 9.53
N GLY A 16 -14.17 -14.49 9.73
CA GLY A 16 -13.09 -14.15 8.82
C GLY A 16 -11.78 -14.84 9.14
N ILE A 17 -10.81 -14.52 8.30
CA ILE A 17 -9.46 -15.04 8.33
C ILE A 17 -8.63 -14.25 9.36
N LYS A 18 -7.66 -14.91 10.01
CA LYS A 18 -6.69 -14.26 10.91
C LYS A 18 -6.01 -13.07 10.19
N PRO A 19 -5.81 -11.93 10.87
CA PRO A 19 -5.25 -10.73 10.24
C PRO A 19 -3.84 -10.97 9.67
N ALA A 20 -3.06 -11.86 10.27
CA ALA A 20 -1.75 -12.28 9.74
C ALA A 20 -1.84 -12.94 8.35
N LEU A 21 -2.84 -13.80 8.10
CA LEU A 21 -3.02 -14.45 6.80
C LEU A 21 -3.58 -13.46 5.77
N LEU A 22 -4.45 -12.55 6.21
CA LEU A 22 -4.95 -11.46 5.35
C LEU A 22 -3.80 -10.55 4.87
N ARG A 23 -2.86 -10.23 5.77
CA ARG A 23 -1.62 -9.52 5.45
C ARG A 23 -0.76 -10.30 4.46
N GLN A 24 -0.57 -11.60 4.67
CA GLN A 24 0.19 -12.44 3.74
C GLN A 24 -0.44 -12.46 2.34
N LEU A 25 -1.77 -12.56 2.26
CA LEU A 25 -2.50 -12.51 0.99
C LEU A 25 -2.35 -11.15 0.30
N TYR A 26 -2.39 -10.05 1.06
CA TYR A 26 -2.13 -8.72 0.53
C TYR A 26 -0.72 -8.60 -0.04
N VAL A 27 0.30 -8.99 0.73
CA VAL A 27 1.70 -8.89 0.33
C VAL A 27 2.03 -9.82 -0.84
N GLY A 28 1.50 -11.04 -0.84
CA GLY A 28 1.81 -12.05 -1.86
C GLY A 28 1.04 -11.89 -3.17
N VAL A 29 -0.18 -11.34 -3.14
CA VAL A 29 -1.06 -11.29 -4.33
C VAL A 29 -1.38 -9.87 -4.75
N ALA A 30 -1.80 -9.02 -3.81
CA ALA A 30 -2.30 -7.70 -4.14
C ALA A 30 -1.16 -6.74 -4.50
N ILE A 31 -0.08 -6.70 -3.70
CA ILE A 31 1.07 -5.83 -3.99
C ILE A 31 1.64 -6.10 -5.40
N PRO A 32 1.97 -7.35 -5.80
CA PRO A 32 2.45 -7.62 -7.14
C PRO A 32 1.48 -7.22 -8.26
N LYS A 33 0.16 -7.41 -8.06
CA LYS A 33 -0.86 -7.00 -9.04
C LYS A 33 -0.99 -5.48 -9.16
N MET A 34 -0.95 -4.77 -8.02
CA MET A 34 -1.06 -3.31 -7.99
C MET A 34 0.19 -2.63 -8.55
N MET A 35 1.33 -3.29 -8.40
CA MET A 35 2.64 -2.83 -8.88
C MET A 35 3.03 -3.50 -10.19
N TYR A 36 2.03 -4.03 -10.90
CA TYR A 36 2.26 -4.58 -12.23
C TYR A 36 2.86 -3.50 -13.13
N ALA A 37 3.93 -3.88 -13.85
CA ALA A 37 4.70 -2.98 -14.69
C ALA A 37 5.21 -1.72 -13.96
N ALA A 38 5.41 -1.78 -12.63
CA ALA A 38 6.01 -0.68 -11.87
C ALA A 38 7.29 -0.17 -12.53
N ASP A 39 8.11 -1.05 -13.10
CA ASP A 39 9.31 -0.68 -13.84
C ASP A 39 9.06 0.26 -15.05
N VAL A 40 7.88 0.17 -15.67
CA VAL A 40 7.52 0.97 -16.86
C VAL A 40 6.97 2.35 -16.50
N TRP A 41 6.27 2.47 -15.37
CA TRP A 41 5.56 3.72 -15.00
C TRP A 41 6.10 4.39 -13.72
N CYS A 42 6.89 3.69 -12.91
CA CYS A 42 7.47 4.26 -11.71
C CYS A 42 8.64 5.17 -12.08
N THR A 43 8.48 6.44 -11.76
CA THR A 43 9.60 7.36 -11.59
C THR A 43 9.87 7.48 -10.08
N PRO A 44 11.14 7.45 -9.64
CA PRO A 44 11.47 7.53 -8.23
C PRO A 44 10.87 8.81 -7.64
N ILE A 45 10.29 8.69 -6.45
CA ILE A 45 9.70 9.82 -5.74
C ILE A 45 10.81 10.42 -4.90
N TYR A 46 11.25 11.61 -5.29
CA TYR A 46 12.26 12.37 -4.57
C TYR A 46 11.77 13.79 -4.31
N GLU A 47 12.13 14.30 -3.14
CA GLU A 47 12.01 15.71 -2.84
C GLU A 47 13.17 16.44 -3.53
N THR A 48 12.85 17.48 -4.30
CA THR A 48 13.90 18.32 -4.89
C THR A 48 14.39 19.28 -3.82
N GLU A 49 15.71 19.39 -3.63
CA GLU A 49 16.31 20.38 -2.72
C GLU A 49 15.81 21.80 -3.10
N GLY A 50 15.05 22.44 -2.20
CA GLY A 50 14.44 23.76 -2.42
C GLY A 50 13.09 23.77 -3.15
N GLY A 51 12.57 22.61 -3.57
CA GLY A 51 11.27 22.48 -4.22
C GLY A 51 10.14 22.16 -3.24
N LYS A 52 9.05 22.93 -3.24
CA LYS A 52 7.86 22.71 -2.38
C LYS A 52 7.05 21.43 -2.70
N LYS A 53 7.44 20.66 -3.72
CA LYS A 53 6.65 19.53 -4.24
C LYS A 53 7.56 18.34 -4.57
N ALA A 54 7.19 17.17 -4.08
CA ALA A 54 7.77 15.90 -4.53
C ALA A 54 7.55 15.73 -6.05
N ARG A 55 8.57 15.25 -6.76
CA ARG A 55 8.50 14.94 -8.19
C ARG A 55 8.49 13.41 -8.39
N GLY A 56 7.94 12.98 -9.52
CA GLY A 56 7.81 11.56 -9.89
C GLY A 56 6.36 11.08 -9.94
N SER A 57 6.14 9.78 -9.68
CA SER A 57 4.82 9.12 -9.78
C SER A 57 3.90 9.40 -8.57
N VAL A 58 3.90 10.64 -8.08
CA VAL A 58 3.20 11.06 -6.85
C VAL A 58 1.69 10.85 -6.96
N GLY A 59 1.10 11.16 -8.12
CA GLY A 59 -0.33 10.94 -8.36
C GLY A 59 -0.74 9.48 -8.20
N THR A 60 0.04 8.57 -8.82
CA THR A 60 -0.17 7.12 -8.71
C THR A 60 0.07 6.62 -7.29
N ALA A 61 1.11 7.12 -6.62
CA ALA A 61 1.40 6.81 -5.23
C ALA A 61 0.23 7.20 -4.32
N THR A 62 -0.31 8.41 -4.43
CA THR A 62 -1.46 8.84 -3.61
C THR A 62 -2.71 7.99 -3.85
N ALA A 63 -2.95 7.56 -5.10
CA ALA A 63 -4.05 6.65 -5.42
C ALA A 63 -3.86 5.27 -4.78
N LEU A 64 -2.64 4.71 -4.85
CA LEU A 64 -2.29 3.44 -4.24
C LEU A 64 -2.31 3.50 -2.70
N THR A 65 -1.87 4.60 -2.09
CA THR A 65 -1.93 4.83 -0.63
C THR A 65 -3.36 4.79 -0.11
N ARG A 66 -4.35 5.33 -0.86
CA ARG A 66 -5.77 5.22 -0.49
C ARG A 66 -6.22 3.76 -0.41
N VAL A 67 -5.72 2.92 -1.32
CA VAL A 67 -6.05 1.50 -1.33
C VAL A 67 -5.34 0.78 -0.18
N GLN A 68 -4.04 1.02 0.03
CA GLN A 68 -3.28 0.45 1.14
C GLN A 68 -3.91 0.83 2.49
N ARG A 69 -4.31 2.10 2.69
CA ARG A 69 -5.04 2.55 3.88
C ARG A 69 -6.32 1.74 4.12
N THR A 70 -7.08 1.47 3.06
CA THR A 70 -8.30 0.64 3.17
C THR A 70 -7.97 -0.76 3.63
N VAL A 71 -6.88 -1.34 3.12
CA VAL A 71 -6.43 -2.69 3.49
C VAL A 71 -5.88 -2.73 4.92
N ALA A 72 -5.03 -1.77 5.29
CA ALA A 72 -4.48 -1.67 6.65
C ALA A 72 -5.58 -1.55 7.70
N ARG A 73 -6.64 -0.76 7.41
CA ARG A 73 -7.85 -0.70 8.25
C ARG A 73 -8.55 -2.05 8.35
N THR A 74 -8.66 -2.80 7.27
CA THR A 74 -9.30 -4.14 7.32
C THR A 74 -8.47 -5.17 8.05
N ILE A 75 -7.14 -5.13 7.95
CA ILE A 75 -6.24 -6.05 8.65
C ILE A 75 -6.27 -5.77 10.16
N LEU A 76 -6.18 -4.50 10.55
CA LEU A 76 -6.12 -4.13 11.96
C LEU A 76 -7.51 -4.01 12.62
N GLY A 77 -8.58 -3.89 11.83
CA GLY A 77 -9.89 -3.47 12.33
C GLY A 77 -9.91 -1.98 12.73
N GLY A 78 -9.07 -1.15 12.09
CA GLY A 78 -8.87 0.25 12.44
C GLY A 78 -10.04 1.17 12.07
N LEU A 79 -10.23 2.22 12.89
CA LEU A 79 -11.30 3.22 12.72
C LEU A 79 -11.10 4.06 11.47
N SER A 80 -12.13 4.78 11.02
CA SER A 80 -12.02 5.73 9.90
C SER A 80 -11.11 6.92 10.17
N SER A 81 -11.04 7.35 11.43
CA SER A 81 -10.20 8.45 11.87
C SER A 81 -8.74 8.06 12.10
N SER A 82 -8.40 6.76 12.09
CA SER A 82 -7.03 6.31 12.36
C SER A 82 -6.05 6.88 11.31
N PRO A 83 -4.91 7.46 11.75
CA PRO A 83 -3.84 7.91 10.87
C PRO A 83 -3.29 6.77 10.00
N THR A 84 -2.98 7.04 8.73
CA THR A 84 -2.48 6.03 7.80
C THR A 84 -1.14 5.46 8.25
N ASP A 85 -0.22 6.33 8.67
CA ASP A 85 1.16 5.93 9.02
C ASP A 85 1.17 4.99 10.24
N ALA A 86 0.31 5.28 11.23
CA ALA A 86 0.12 4.40 12.38
C ALA A 86 -0.45 3.03 11.97
N LEU A 87 -1.44 3.01 11.06
CA LEU A 87 -2.03 1.76 10.55
C LEU A 87 -1.01 0.93 9.78
N GLU A 88 -0.17 1.55 8.96
CA GLU A 88 0.86 0.86 8.19
C GLU A 88 1.96 0.31 9.09
N ALA A 89 2.41 1.08 10.09
CA ALA A 89 3.37 0.63 11.09
C ALA A 89 2.83 -0.57 11.89
N HIS A 90 1.60 -0.50 12.39
CA HIS A 90 0.99 -1.60 13.15
C HIS A 90 0.64 -2.82 12.30
N ALA A 91 0.32 -2.63 11.02
CA ALA A 91 0.11 -3.73 10.08
C ALA A 91 1.42 -4.31 9.52
N ASN A 92 2.57 -3.74 9.88
CA ASN A 92 3.88 -4.08 9.34
C ASN A 92 3.85 -4.12 7.79
N LEU A 93 3.31 -3.04 7.21
CA LEU A 93 3.23 -2.78 5.78
C LEU A 93 4.18 -1.62 5.44
N LEU A 94 4.90 -1.73 4.33
CA LEU A 94 5.76 -0.66 3.86
C LEU A 94 4.90 0.44 3.21
N PRO A 95 5.06 1.72 3.57
CA PRO A 95 4.41 2.82 2.86
C PRO A 95 4.64 2.74 1.35
N ILE A 96 3.61 3.02 0.55
CA ILE A 96 3.65 2.87 -0.91
C ILE A 96 4.81 3.65 -1.54
N GLU A 97 5.10 4.84 -1.02
CA GLU A 97 6.18 5.70 -1.51
C GLU A 97 7.55 5.01 -1.41
N LEU A 98 7.82 4.40 -0.25
CA LEU A 98 9.04 3.63 -0.01
C LEU A 98 9.08 2.35 -0.84
N LEU A 99 7.91 1.74 -1.08
CA LEU A 99 7.81 0.54 -1.90
C LEU A 99 8.11 0.84 -3.37
N ILE A 100 7.59 1.95 -3.91
CA ILE A 100 7.91 2.43 -5.26
C ILE A 100 9.42 2.69 -5.39
N ASN A 101 10.01 3.41 -4.43
CA ASN A 101 11.46 3.69 -4.45
C ASN A 101 12.30 2.41 -4.40
N LYS A 102 11.90 1.43 -3.59
CA LYS A 102 12.56 0.11 -3.54
C LYS A 102 12.47 -0.64 -4.88
N LEU A 103 11.33 -0.57 -5.58
CA LEU A 103 11.17 -1.18 -6.89
C LEU A 103 12.02 -0.48 -7.96
N CYS A 104 12.06 0.85 -7.97
CA CYS A 104 12.93 1.61 -8.86
C CYS A 104 14.41 1.25 -8.61
N GLN A 105 14.85 1.17 -7.35
CA GLN A 105 16.23 0.79 -7.02
C GLN A 105 16.57 -0.62 -7.51
N ARG A 106 15.62 -1.57 -7.42
CA ARG A 106 15.81 -2.95 -7.90
C ARG A 106 15.94 -3.02 -9.43
N ALA A 107 15.34 -2.11 -10.18
CA ALA A 107 15.44 -2.09 -11.64
C ALA A 107 16.78 -1.55 -12.13
N THR A 108 17.44 -0.70 -11.34
CA THR A 108 18.74 -0.09 -11.69
C THR A 108 19.93 -1.04 -11.48
N THR A 109 19.80 -2.05 -10.61
CA THR A 109 20.84 -3.05 -10.30
C THR A 109 20.80 -4.22 -11.26
#